data_AF-A0A9W8FHA9-F1
#
_entry.id   AF-A0A9W8FHA9-F1
#
_cell.length_a   1.000
_cell.length_b   1.000
_cell.length_c   1.000
_cell.angle_alpha   90.00
_cell.angle_beta   90.00
_cell.angle_gamma   90.00
#
_symmetry.space_group_name_H-M   'P 1'
#
loop_
_entity.id
_entity.type
_entity.pdbx_description
1 polymer ?
#
loop_
_entity_poly.entity_id
_entity_poly.type
_entity_poly.pdbx_seq_one_letter_code
_entity_poly.pdbx_strand_id
1 'polypeptide(L)'
;MPDRSHQLEKCVHLLSSKSTDDEKLAGLLLVPKVVDAQDVESLEYLLCSMDSRFIERLLRTGIKQATASELPEAHSSKEEDSVVPPMLSIALFVIDVFASHSSLAQRPQILDHMVTLWSVVSLNIPHISSDAVQVLCKLLTVDPAIERLLTQPAPLAKVIEVAGHSPPNSLELTQFMDYTLSKCSLWLHSQPAPSVQLVAGWVSLMNDISLQFSQAEAMLKFELIPVLASALAPLDSKDAAIVNEMVACKAIVENIRSGCMWIMRQRSETTEYFDQALVLASHAVRLWPHDIFSMRTAADSSNSRSKQPKQKAAELILRLACIEGQAATDSMMIRAPPDQKSVQLTGVVAADADRLLLGWKLPFCAEIAASWLEWADEWLDSQDDSEDVDEASMYSLMGDVQKLAEAAVTFMIDWKERVESERAMMAASPELVASVVHLLGRWLATDTKLHNQGLPILAMCASWIDQR
;
A
#
# COMPACT_ATOMS: atom_id res chain seq x y z
N MET A 1 -18.15 1.25 44.85
CA MET A 1 -18.42 1.69 43.47
C MET A 1 -19.66 2.62 43.32
N PRO A 2 -19.93 3.59 44.22
CA PRO A 2 -20.74 4.78 43.91
C PRO A 2 -19.92 6.07 43.65
N ASP A 3 -18.58 6.00 43.71
CA ASP A 3 -17.70 7.18 43.69
C ASP A 3 -17.41 7.72 42.27
N ARG A 4 -17.38 6.84 41.25
CA ARG A 4 -17.04 7.24 39.87
C ARG A 4 -18.11 8.11 39.19
N SER A 5 -19.39 7.79 39.37
CA SER A 5 -20.50 8.61 38.82
C SER A 5 -20.47 10.04 39.37
N HIS A 6 -20.22 10.18 40.68
CA HIS A 6 -20.11 11.49 41.33
C HIS A 6 -18.82 12.24 40.92
N GLN A 7 -17.73 11.53 40.67
CA GLN A 7 -16.51 12.12 40.10
C GLN A 7 -16.73 12.60 38.65
N LEU A 8 -17.49 11.85 37.85
CA LEU A 8 -17.87 12.22 36.48
C LEU A 8 -18.74 13.49 36.47
N GLU A 9 -19.76 13.57 37.34
CA GLU A 9 -20.59 14.77 37.49
C GLU A 9 -19.76 16.01 37.85
N LYS A 10 -18.80 15.86 38.77
CA LYS A 10 -17.87 16.94 39.13
C LYS A 10 -16.98 17.36 37.95
N CYS A 11 -16.46 16.40 37.20
CA CYS A 11 -15.67 16.65 36.01
C CYS A 11 -16.50 17.40 34.94
N VAL A 12 -17.73 16.96 34.72
CA VAL A 12 -18.68 17.63 33.81
C VAL A 12 -19.00 19.06 34.26
N HIS A 13 -19.17 19.29 35.56
CA HIS A 13 -19.39 20.65 36.07
C HIS A 13 -18.21 21.57 35.75
N LEU A 14 -16.96 21.09 35.90
CA LEU A 14 -15.75 21.83 35.56
C LEU A 14 -15.63 22.13 34.06
N LEU A 15 -16.12 21.23 33.20
CA LEU A 15 -16.09 21.39 31.74
C LEU A 15 -17.26 22.20 31.16
N SER A 16 -18.22 22.57 32.00
CA SER A 16 -19.42 23.27 31.59
C SER A 16 -19.12 24.67 31.06
N SER A 17 -20.00 25.20 30.21
CA SER A 17 -19.88 26.57 29.66
C SER A 17 -19.84 27.66 30.72
N LYS A 18 -20.33 27.39 31.94
CA LYS A 18 -20.37 28.32 33.07
C LYS A 18 -19.05 28.39 33.86
N SER A 19 -18.18 27.40 33.71
CA SER A 19 -16.89 27.34 34.40
C SER A 19 -15.83 28.24 33.77
N THR A 20 -14.84 28.61 34.58
CA THR A 20 -13.68 29.39 34.13
C THR A 20 -12.76 28.53 33.27
N ASP A 21 -11.89 29.16 32.46
CA ASP A 21 -10.96 28.42 31.60
C ASP A 21 -9.96 27.56 32.41
N ASP A 22 -9.55 28.02 33.60
CA ASP A 22 -8.69 27.25 34.52
C ASP A 22 -9.41 26.03 35.09
N GLU A 23 -10.69 26.17 35.45
CA GLU A 23 -11.54 25.05 35.87
C GLU A 23 -11.73 24.03 34.73
N LYS A 24 -11.99 24.52 33.51
CA LYS A 24 -12.15 23.66 32.33
C LYS A 24 -10.85 22.91 32.02
N LEU A 25 -9.69 23.57 32.09
CA LEU A 25 -8.39 22.94 31.89
C LEU A 25 -8.14 21.85 32.94
N ALA A 26 -8.40 22.14 34.21
CA ALA A 26 -8.32 21.15 35.28
C ALA A 26 -9.29 19.98 35.04
N GLY A 27 -10.50 20.27 34.56
CA GLY A 27 -11.48 19.28 34.12
C GLY A 27 -10.92 18.34 33.05
N LEU A 28 -10.31 18.88 31.98
CA LEU A 28 -9.73 18.08 30.88
C LEU A 28 -8.60 17.17 31.36
N LEU A 29 -7.76 17.65 32.27
CA LEU A 29 -6.68 16.86 32.88
C LEU A 29 -7.20 15.73 33.80
N LEU A 30 -8.44 15.82 34.26
CA LEU A 30 -9.08 14.80 35.09
C LEU A 30 -9.80 13.74 34.26
N VAL A 31 -10.18 14.02 33.00
CA VAL A 31 -10.93 13.09 32.13
C VAL A 31 -10.31 11.68 32.09
N PRO A 32 -8.99 11.50 31.86
CA PRO A 32 -8.39 10.16 31.79
C PRO A 32 -8.46 9.37 33.10
N LYS A 33 -8.65 10.06 34.23
CA LYS A 33 -8.69 9.46 35.57
C LYS A 33 -10.11 9.07 35.99
N VAL A 34 -11.11 9.73 35.42
CA VAL A 34 -12.51 9.63 35.83
C VAL A 34 -13.31 8.78 34.85
N VAL A 35 -12.96 8.82 33.56
CA VAL A 35 -13.64 8.09 32.48
C VAL A 35 -12.69 7.06 31.89
N ASP A 36 -13.17 5.83 31.74
CA ASP A 36 -12.47 4.81 30.97
C ASP A 36 -12.55 5.17 29.48
N ALA A 37 -11.44 5.11 28.76
CA ALA A 37 -11.40 5.39 27.33
C ALA A 37 -12.30 4.43 26.52
N GLN A 38 -12.71 3.28 27.08
CA GLN A 38 -13.64 2.34 26.44
C GLN A 38 -15.11 2.55 26.83
N ASP A 39 -15.41 3.44 27.79
CA ASP A 39 -16.77 3.72 28.24
C ASP A 39 -17.41 4.83 27.38
N VAL A 40 -18.00 4.41 26.26
CA VAL A 40 -18.61 5.30 25.26
C VAL A 40 -19.75 6.14 25.86
N GLU A 41 -20.56 5.59 26.77
CA GLU A 41 -21.70 6.32 27.36
C GLU A 41 -21.21 7.48 28.23
N SER A 42 -20.19 7.25 29.07
CA SER A 42 -19.56 8.30 29.88
C SER A 42 -18.87 9.35 29.01
N LEU A 43 -18.20 8.94 27.94
CA LEU A 43 -17.57 9.86 26.99
C LEU A 43 -18.60 10.70 26.23
N GLU A 44 -19.72 10.11 25.83
CA GLU A 44 -20.82 10.82 25.17
C GLU A 44 -21.43 11.87 26.10
N TYR A 45 -21.72 11.50 27.35
CA TYR A 45 -22.24 12.43 28.35
C TYR A 45 -21.29 13.61 28.58
N LEU A 46 -19.98 13.33 28.64
CA LEU A 46 -18.94 14.33 28.81
C LEU A 46 -18.84 15.26 27.59
N LEU A 47 -18.84 14.70 26.38
CA LEU A 47 -18.81 15.47 25.13
C LEU A 47 -20.03 16.39 24.98
N CYS A 48 -21.22 15.91 25.33
CA CYS A 48 -22.45 16.71 25.29
C CYS A 48 -22.45 17.87 26.29
N SER A 49 -21.76 17.70 27.42
CA SER A 49 -21.74 18.69 28.50
C SER A 49 -20.57 19.67 28.40
N MET A 50 -19.54 19.32 27.64
CA MET A 50 -18.33 20.10 27.45
C MET A 50 -18.54 21.28 26.51
N ASP A 51 -17.92 22.41 26.84
CA ASP A 51 -17.85 23.57 25.95
C ASP A 51 -16.87 23.30 24.79
N SER A 52 -17.36 22.84 23.63
CA SER A 52 -16.50 22.55 22.46
C SER A 52 -15.70 23.77 21.97
N ARG A 53 -16.20 24.99 22.20
CA ARG A 53 -15.45 26.22 21.87
C ARG A 53 -14.21 26.39 22.75
N PHE A 54 -14.18 25.78 23.93
CA PHE A 54 -12.99 25.79 24.77
C PHE A 54 -11.84 24.99 24.13
N ILE A 55 -12.13 23.82 23.54
CA ILE A 55 -11.12 23.04 22.80
C ILE A 55 -10.58 23.85 21.63
N GLU A 56 -11.44 24.51 20.85
CA GLU A 56 -11.00 25.36 19.75
C GLU A 56 -10.10 26.50 20.23
N ARG A 57 -10.44 27.13 21.37
CA ARG A 57 -9.62 28.17 21.99
C ARG A 57 -8.26 27.63 22.46
N LEU A 58 -8.20 26.42 23.02
CA LEU A 58 -6.95 25.77 23.41
C LEU A 58 -6.04 25.52 22.20
N LEU A 59 -6.59 24.95 21.11
CA LEU A 59 -5.86 24.73 19.87
C LEU A 59 -5.32 26.05 19.29
N ARG A 60 -6.17 27.06 19.13
CA ARG A 60 -5.76 28.38 18.59
C ARG A 60 -4.73 29.08 19.47
N THR A 61 -4.85 28.98 20.79
CA THR A 61 -3.89 29.60 21.72
C THR A 61 -2.56 28.87 21.68
N GLY A 62 -2.58 27.55 21.63
CA GLY A 62 -1.39 26.72 21.45
C GLY A 62 -0.66 26.99 20.13
N ILE A 63 -1.39 27.14 19.02
CA ILE A 63 -0.83 27.56 17.71
C ILE A 63 -0.14 28.93 17.83
N LYS A 64 -0.81 29.92 18.45
CA LYS A 64 -0.23 31.25 18.63
C LYS A 64 1.06 31.21 19.44
N GLN A 65 1.10 30.43 20.53
CA GLN A 65 2.29 30.27 21.36
C GLN A 65 3.44 29.63 20.58
N ALA A 66 3.15 28.58 19.81
CA ALA A 66 4.13 27.94 18.92
C ALA A 66 4.73 28.94 17.92
N THR A 67 3.89 29.68 17.19
CA THR A 67 4.35 30.64 16.17
C THR A 67 5.05 31.87 16.76
N ALA A 68 4.71 32.29 17.98
CA ALA A 68 5.36 33.42 18.65
C ALA A 68 6.77 33.08 19.13
N SER A 69 7.05 31.79 19.39
CA SER A 69 8.37 31.32 19.81
C SER A 69 9.40 31.27 18.67
N GLU A 70 8.97 31.37 17.40
CA GLU A 70 9.85 31.32 16.22
C GLU A 70 10.37 32.71 15.79
N LEU A 71 9.92 33.80 16.42
CA LEU A 71 10.43 35.15 16.16
C LEU A 71 11.79 35.34 16.87
N PRO A 72 12.87 35.67 16.15
CA PRO A 72 14.21 35.79 16.73
C PRO A 72 14.31 37.09 17.53
N GLU A 73 14.07 37.04 18.83
CA GLU A 73 14.64 38.03 19.74
C GLU A 73 16.08 37.62 20.09
N ALA A 74 17.01 38.46 19.66
CA ALA A 74 18.43 38.34 19.93
C ALA A 74 18.69 38.11 21.43
N HIS A 75 19.59 37.17 21.71
CA HIS A 75 20.19 36.86 23.02
C HIS A 75 19.42 35.86 23.91
N SER A 76 19.58 34.56 23.64
CA SER A 76 20.24 33.68 24.61
C SER A 76 20.54 32.31 24.02
N SER A 77 21.81 31.94 24.09
CA SER A 77 22.34 30.62 23.80
C SER A 77 21.87 29.62 24.87
N LYS A 78 20.82 28.86 24.59
CA LYS A 78 20.63 27.49 25.10
C LYS A 78 19.87 26.68 24.05
N GLU A 79 20.59 25.80 23.39
CA GLU A 79 20.03 24.61 22.76
C GLU A 79 19.28 23.78 23.82
N GLU A 80 18.32 22.97 23.36
CA GLU A 80 17.65 21.88 24.10
C GLU A 80 16.53 22.28 25.07
N ASP A 81 15.37 22.63 24.51
CA ASP A 81 14.06 22.05 24.84
C ASP A 81 13.01 22.79 24.00
N SER A 82 12.53 22.17 22.92
CA SER A 82 11.33 22.66 22.24
C SER A 82 10.19 22.59 23.26
N VAL A 83 9.82 23.74 23.84
CA VAL A 83 8.73 23.81 24.82
C VAL A 83 7.46 23.42 24.09
N VAL A 84 7.08 22.15 24.21
CA VAL A 84 5.83 21.61 23.68
C VAL A 84 4.70 22.44 24.27
N PRO A 85 3.87 23.13 23.45
CA PRO A 85 2.78 23.93 24.00
C PRO A 85 1.81 22.99 24.72
N PRO A 86 1.70 23.04 26.06
CA PRO A 86 0.91 22.05 26.81
C PRO A 86 -0.58 22.12 26.43
N MET A 87 -1.04 23.29 25.98
CA MET A 87 -2.39 23.48 25.45
C MET A 87 -2.67 22.65 24.20
N LEU A 88 -1.70 22.50 23.29
CA LEU A 88 -1.87 21.66 22.10
C LEU A 88 -1.94 20.19 22.47
N SER A 89 -1.02 19.71 23.32
CA SER A 89 -1.00 18.32 23.76
C SER A 89 -2.30 17.92 24.46
N ILE A 90 -2.81 18.76 25.37
CA ILE A 90 -4.08 18.50 26.07
C ILE A 90 -5.26 18.48 25.08
N ALA A 91 -5.34 19.46 24.18
CA ALA A 91 -6.43 19.52 23.22
C ALA A 91 -6.41 18.32 22.26
N LEU A 92 -5.24 17.96 21.74
CA LEU A 92 -5.07 16.80 20.87
C LEU A 92 -5.44 15.50 21.56
N PHE A 93 -4.97 15.30 22.79
CA PHE A 93 -5.32 14.12 23.58
C PHE A 93 -6.84 13.98 23.78
N VAL A 94 -7.51 15.08 24.11
CA VAL A 94 -8.96 15.09 24.35
C VAL A 94 -9.72 14.76 23.06
N ILE A 95 -9.33 15.36 21.93
CA ILE A 95 -9.94 15.06 20.64
C ILE A 95 -9.67 13.61 20.24
N ASP A 96 -8.45 13.11 20.48
CA ASP A 96 -8.05 11.74 20.17
C ASP A 96 -8.94 10.71 20.88
N VAL A 97 -9.24 10.93 22.16
CA VAL A 97 -10.12 10.06 22.95
C VAL A 97 -11.52 9.98 22.33
N PHE A 98 -12.09 11.11 21.90
CA PHE A 98 -13.41 11.10 21.24
C PHE A 98 -13.37 10.54 19.82
N ALA A 99 -12.33 10.89 19.05
CA ALA A 99 -12.14 10.43 17.68
C ALA A 99 -11.94 8.90 17.61
N SER A 100 -11.48 8.28 18.69
CA SER A 100 -11.32 6.82 18.79
C SER A 100 -12.63 6.03 18.78
N HIS A 101 -13.78 6.72 18.90
CA HIS A 101 -15.11 6.09 18.85
C HIS A 101 -15.90 6.63 17.68
N SER A 102 -16.28 5.75 16.74
CA SER A 102 -16.96 6.16 15.50
C SER A 102 -18.26 6.95 15.74
N SER A 103 -19.04 6.61 16.76
CA SER A 103 -20.27 7.34 17.12
C SER A 103 -20.02 8.76 17.63
N LEU A 104 -18.86 9.00 18.24
CA LEU A 104 -18.46 10.30 18.77
C LEU A 104 -17.69 11.12 17.74
N ALA A 105 -16.87 10.48 16.91
CA ALA A 105 -16.13 11.09 15.81
C ALA A 105 -17.05 11.77 14.77
N GLN A 106 -18.26 11.23 14.54
CA GLN A 106 -19.27 11.82 13.64
C GLN A 106 -19.93 13.09 14.20
N ARG A 107 -19.69 13.42 15.47
CA ARG A 107 -20.34 14.55 16.12
C ARG A 107 -19.74 15.87 15.57
N PRO A 108 -20.58 16.87 15.23
CA PRO A 108 -20.10 18.18 14.77
C PRO A 108 -19.10 18.82 15.74
N GLN A 109 -19.27 18.60 17.05
CA GLN A 109 -18.34 19.10 18.07
C GLN A 109 -16.89 18.64 17.86
N ILE A 110 -16.66 17.50 17.21
CA ILE A 110 -15.32 16.99 16.89
C ILE A 110 -14.90 17.41 15.48
N LEU A 111 -15.79 17.24 14.49
CA LEU A 111 -15.52 17.55 13.09
C LEU A 111 -15.22 19.05 12.85
N ASP A 112 -15.85 19.95 13.60
CA ASP A 112 -15.62 21.39 13.49
C ASP A 112 -14.15 21.79 13.77
N HIS A 113 -13.38 20.93 14.45
CA HIS A 113 -11.96 21.18 14.76
C HIS A 113 -11.00 20.81 13.62
N MET A 114 -11.47 20.16 12.55
CA MET A 114 -10.63 19.66 11.45
C MET A 114 -9.68 20.71 10.85
N VAL A 115 -10.20 21.91 10.51
CA VAL A 115 -9.39 22.98 9.90
C VAL A 115 -8.30 23.47 10.88
N THR A 116 -8.60 23.45 12.18
CA THR A 116 -7.64 23.85 13.19
C THR A 116 -6.58 22.77 13.40
N LEU A 117 -6.97 21.48 13.41
CA LEU A 117 -6.04 20.35 13.45
C LEU A 117 -5.07 20.38 12.27
N TRP A 118 -5.56 20.71 11.07
CA TRP A 118 -4.70 20.91 9.90
C TRP A 118 -3.64 22.01 10.12
N SER A 119 -4.04 23.10 10.77
CA SER A 119 -3.13 24.18 11.14
C SER A 119 -2.08 23.72 12.15
N VAL A 120 -2.43 22.79 13.06
CA VAL A 120 -1.48 22.18 14.00
C VAL A 120 -0.47 21.29 13.28
N VAL A 121 -0.92 20.45 12.34
CA VAL A 121 -0.02 19.62 11.49
C VAL A 121 0.98 20.51 10.73
N SER A 122 0.54 21.69 10.31
CA SER A 122 1.38 22.63 9.56
C SER A 122 2.47 23.32 10.41
N LEU A 123 2.46 23.16 11.74
CA LEU A 123 3.47 23.75 12.63
C LEU A 123 4.82 23.02 12.60
N ASN A 124 4.88 21.78 12.11
CA ASN A 124 6.12 20.98 12.08
C ASN A 124 6.82 20.78 13.43
N ILE A 125 6.08 20.91 14.54
CA ILE A 125 6.60 20.58 15.87
C ILE A 125 6.59 19.05 16.01
N PRO A 126 7.75 18.41 16.28
CA PRO A 126 7.82 16.97 16.53
C PRO A 126 6.85 16.53 17.64
N HIS A 127 6.33 15.31 17.56
CA HIS A 127 5.26 14.76 18.42
C HIS A 127 3.89 15.44 18.26
N ILE A 128 3.77 16.77 18.39
CA ILE A 128 2.48 17.47 18.24
C ILE A 128 1.89 17.31 16.84
N SER A 129 2.72 17.43 15.81
CA SER A 129 2.26 17.23 14.43
C SER A 129 1.87 15.77 14.19
N SER A 130 2.59 14.81 14.80
CA SER A 130 2.28 13.39 14.71
C SER A 130 0.94 13.05 15.39
N ASP A 131 0.73 13.52 16.62
CA ASP A 131 -0.53 13.36 17.36
C ASP A 131 -1.70 13.99 16.58
N ALA A 132 -1.50 15.18 16.01
CA ALA A 132 -2.50 15.84 15.19
C ALA A 132 -2.83 15.04 13.91
N VAL A 133 -1.82 14.45 13.27
CA VAL A 133 -2.02 13.53 12.14
C VAL A 133 -2.83 12.31 12.61
N GLN A 134 -2.47 11.65 13.70
CA GLN A 134 -3.21 10.49 14.23
C GLN A 134 -4.68 10.80 14.48
N VAL A 135 -4.98 11.96 15.06
CA VAL A 135 -6.36 12.42 15.25
C VAL A 135 -7.06 12.59 13.89
N LEU A 136 -6.42 13.25 12.91
CA LEU A 136 -6.97 13.36 11.55
C LEU A 136 -7.19 11.99 10.89
N CYS A 137 -6.33 11.00 11.15
CA CYS A 137 -6.48 9.61 10.69
C CYS A 137 -7.78 9.00 11.19
N LYS A 138 -8.05 9.13 12.49
CA LYS A 138 -9.27 8.59 13.10
C LYS A 138 -10.51 9.25 12.50
N LEU A 139 -10.47 10.57 12.30
CA LEU A 139 -11.59 11.31 11.72
C LEU A 139 -11.81 10.96 10.23
N LEU A 140 -10.75 10.69 9.46
CA LEU A 140 -10.84 10.32 8.03
C LEU A 140 -11.72 9.10 7.77
N THR A 141 -11.71 8.13 8.69
CA THR A 141 -12.53 6.92 8.57
C THR A 141 -14.04 7.20 8.72
N VAL A 142 -14.40 8.42 9.12
CA VAL A 142 -15.72 8.77 9.61
C VAL A 142 -16.41 9.85 8.77
N ASP A 143 -15.66 10.78 8.16
CA ASP A 143 -16.24 11.88 7.36
C ASP A 143 -15.61 12.00 5.95
N PRO A 144 -16.41 11.86 4.86
CA PRO A 144 -15.94 12.04 3.48
C PRO A 144 -15.49 13.48 3.14
N ALA A 145 -15.81 14.48 3.97
CA ALA A 145 -15.29 15.83 3.79
C ALA A 145 -13.77 15.91 4.01
N ILE A 146 -13.21 15.05 4.87
CA ILE A 146 -11.75 14.99 5.10
C ILE A 146 -11.08 14.29 3.92
N GLU A 147 -11.73 13.29 3.32
CA GLU A 147 -11.26 12.70 2.07
C GLU A 147 -11.08 13.78 1.00
N ARG A 148 -12.03 14.72 0.86
CA ARG A 148 -11.90 15.85 -0.08
C ARG A 148 -10.70 16.75 0.23
N LEU A 149 -10.34 16.96 1.50
CA LEU A 149 -9.15 17.74 1.85
C LEU A 149 -7.87 17.01 1.39
N LEU A 150 -7.81 15.69 1.58
CA LEU A 150 -6.67 14.87 1.18
C LEU A 150 -6.62 14.52 -0.31
N THR A 151 -7.65 14.88 -1.09
CA THR A 151 -7.54 14.88 -2.57
C THR A 151 -6.67 16.01 -3.11
N GLN A 152 -6.31 17.00 -2.27
CA GLN A 152 -5.43 18.10 -2.67
C GLN A 152 -3.95 17.75 -2.42
N PRO A 153 -3.03 18.11 -3.33
CA PRO A 153 -1.63 17.68 -3.26
C PRO A 153 -0.85 18.31 -2.09
N ALA A 154 -1.14 19.55 -1.72
CA ALA A 154 -0.43 20.23 -0.63
C ALA A 154 -0.77 19.62 0.75
N PRO A 155 -2.05 19.40 1.10
CA PRO A 155 -2.39 18.65 2.31
C PRO A 155 -1.81 17.24 2.32
N LEU A 156 -1.92 16.52 1.20
CA LEU A 156 -1.42 15.16 1.11
C LEU A 156 0.10 15.09 1.32
N ALA A 157 0.88 15.95 0.66
CA ALA A 157 2.34 16.01 0.84
C ALA A 157 2.73 16.30 2.30
N LYS A 158 1.99 17.19 2.98
CA LYS A 158 2.27 17.55 4.36
C LYS A 158 1.99 16.41 5.33
N VAL A 159 0.91 15.68 5.11
CA VAL A 159 0.60 14.46 5.86
C VAL A 159 1.74 13.44 5.73
N ILE A 160 2.22 13.21 4.50
CA ILE A 160 3.29 12.25 4.24
C ILE A 160 4.58 12.66 4.95
N GLU A 161 4.95 13.94 4.88
CA GLU A 161 6.11 14.49 5.57
C GLU A 161 6.07 14.17 7.06
N VAL A 162 4.92 14.41 7.72
CA VAL A 162 4.77 14.17 9.16
C VAL A 162 4.69 12.67 9.49
N ALA A 163 4.02 11.89 8.65
CA ALA A 163 3.89 10.44 8.83
C ALA A 163 5.24 9.71 8.72
N GLY A 164 6.12 10.14 7.82
CA GLY A 164 7.45 9.54 7.64
C GLY A 164 8.34 9.61 8.89
N HIS A 165 8.09 10.57 9.78
CA HIS A 165 8.84 10.71 11.04
C HIS A 165 8.30 9.84 12.19
N SER A 166 7.18 9.15 11.99
CA SER A 166 6.53 8.34 13.02
C SER A 166 6.73 6.85 12.72
N PRO A 167 7.27 6.05 13.65
CA PRO A 167 7.39 4.61 13.42
C PRO A 167 5.98 3.98 13.35
N PRO A 168 5.69 3.10 12.38
CA PRO A 168 4.42 2.38 12.24
C PRO A 168 4.32 1.30 13.31
N ASN A 169 4.13 1.74 14.56
CA ASN A 169 4.02 0.86 15.71
C ASN A 169 2.56 0.61 16.11
N SER A 170 1.59 1.25 15.44
CA SER A 170 0.17 1.06 15.70
C SER A 170 -0.61 0.71 14.43
N LEU A 171 -1.67 -0.07 14.58
CA LEU A 171 -2.57 -0.49 13.50
C LEU A 171 -3.20 0.72 12.80
N GLU A 172 -3.58 1.77 13.56
CA GLU A 172 -4.20 2.96 12.99
C GLU A 172 -3.21 3.73 12.09
N LEU A 173 -1.93 3.74 12.44
CA LEU A 173 -0.90 4.38 11.62
C LEU A 173 -0.63 3.57 10.34
N THR A 174 -0.62 2.24 10.41
CA THR A 174 -0.50 1.38 9.23
C THR A 174 -1.69 1.56 8.27
N GLN A 175 -2.92 1.59 8.79
CA GLN A 175 -4.14 1.87 8.00
C GLN A 175 -4.09 3.26 7.36
N PHE A 176 -3.55 4.23 8.08
CA PHE A 176 -3.40 5.58 7.55
C PHE A 176 -2.33 5.67 6.46
N MET A 177 -1.20 4.98 6.64
CA MET A 177 -0.16 4.89 5.61
C MET A 177 -0.72 4.23 4.35
N ASP A 178 -1.49 3.15 4.50
CA ASP A 178 -2.20 2.48 3.40
C ASP A 178 -3.09 3.45 2.63
N TYR A 179 -3.97 4.16 3.35
CA TYR A 179 -4.85 5.16 2.74
C TYR A 179 -4.05 6.28 2.04
N THR A 180 -3.08 6.87 2.74
CA THR A 180 -2.33 8.03 2.26
C THR A 180 -1.50 7.67 1.03
N LEU A 181 -0.75 6.57 1.08
CA LEU A 181 0.07 6.13 -0.04
C LEU A 181 -0.79 5.73 -1.24
N SER A 182 -1.88 4.99 -1.03
CA SER A 182 -2.80 4.61 -2.11
C SER A 182 -3.37 5.84 -2.82
N LYS A 183 -3.78 6.87 -2.08
CA LYS A 183 -4.28 8.13 -2.64
C LYS A 183 -3.19 8.91 -3.37
N CYS A 184 -1.97 8.93 -2.84
CA CYS A 184 -0.82 9.54 -3.51
C CYS A 184 -0.55 8.86 -4.85
N SER A 185 -0.52 7.53 -4.87
CA SER A 185 -0.25 6.77 -6.07
C SER A 185 -1.33 6.97 -7.14
N LEU A 186 -2.61 7.00 -6.72
CA LEU A 186 -3.70 7.34 -7.64
C LEU A 186 -3.54 8.76 -8.21
N TRP A 187 -3.08 9.71 -7.40
CA TRP A 187 -2.83 11.08 -7.85
C TRP A 187 -1.64 11.15 -8.81
N LEU A 188 -0.55 10.45 -8.51
CA LEU A 188 0.63 10.35 -9.38
C LEU A 188 0.24 9.80 -10.75
N HIS A 189 -0.53 8.71 -10.78
CA HIS A 189 -1.04 8.13 -12.02
C HIS A 189 -1.96 9.09 -12.81
N SER A 190 -2.77 9.87 -12.10
CA SER A 190 -3.76 10.76 -12.74
C SER A 190 -3.17 12.07 -13.26
N GLN A 191 -1.91 12.40 -12.93
CA GLN A 191 -1.32 13.70 -13.21
C GLN A 191 -0.13 13.61 -14.17
N PRO A 192 -0.14 14.32 -15.30
CA PRO A 192 0.95 14.25 -16.28
C PRO A 192 2.24 14.92 -15.80
N ALA A 193 2.18 15.77 -14.77
CA ALA A 193 3.33 16.49 -14.21
C ALA A 193 3.21 16.58 -12.68
N PRO A 194 3.64 15.55 -11.94
CA PRO A 194 3.49 15.51 -10.50
C PRO A 194 4.39 16.53 -9.79
N SER A 195 3.98 16.97 -8.59
CA SER A 195 4.78 17.90 -7.80
C SER A 195 6.01 17.20 -7.21
N VAL A 196 7.19 17.82 -7.29
CA VAL A 196 8.44 17.26 -6.74
C VAL A 196 8.32 16.98 -5.24
N GLN A 197 7.63 17.85 -4.49
CA GLN A 197 7.43 17.67 -3.05
C GLN A 197 6.58 16.45 -2.73
N LEU A 198 5.51 16.21 -3.51
CA LEU A 198 4.66 15.05 -3.30
C LEU A 198 5.41 13.76 -3.66
N VAL A 199 6.14 13.76 -4.78
CA VAL A 199 6.96 12.61 -5.20
C VAL A 199 8.04 12.30 -4.16
N ALA A 200 8.76 13.32 -3.68
CA ALA A 200 9.78 13.15 -2.65
C ALA A 200 9.19 12.63 -1.33
N GLY A 201 8.03 13.15 -0.91
CA GLY A 201 7.31 12.65 0.26
C GLY A 201 6.93 11.18 0.08
N TRP A 202 6.29 10.84 -1.05
CA TRP A 202 5.86 9.48 -1.34
C TRP A 202 7.05 8.50 -1.36
N VAL A 203 8.14 8.85 -2.04
CA VAL A 203 9.36 8.02 -2.10
C VAL A 203 9.97 7.86 -0.70
N SER A 204 10.03 8.92 0.10
CA SER A 204 10.53 8.84 1.49
C SER A 204 9.72 7.84 2.31
N LEU A 205 8.40 7.99 2.32
CA LEU A 205 7.51 7.13 3.10
C LEU A 205 7.54 5.67 2.60
N MET A 206 7.51 5.46 1.28
CA MET A 206 7.68 4.14 0.68
C MET A 206 9.02 3.51 1.04
N ASN A 207 10.09 4.30 1.09
CA ASN A 207 11.39 3.81 1.49
C ASN A 207 11.40 3.36 2.96
N ASP A 208 10.80 4.13 3.86
CA ASP A 208 10.73 3.79 5.29
C ASP A 208 9.88 2.53 5.53
N ILE A 209 8.71 2.43 4.89
CA ILE A 209 7.86 1.25 4.98
C ILE A 209 8.55 0.02 4.37
N SER A 210 9.15 0.16 3.18
CA SER A 210 9.84 -0.96 2.54
C SER A 210 11.03 -1.44 3.36
N LEU A 211 11.78 -0.52 3.99
CA LEU A 211 12.89 -0.85 4.88
C LEU A 211 12.41 -1.66 6.10
N GLN A 212 11.30 -1.25 6.71
CA GLN A 212 10.71 -2.01 7.80
C GLN A 212 10.16 -3.34 7.34
N PHE A 213 9.53 -3.38 6.17
CA PHE A 213 9.10 -4.62 5.54
C PHE A 213 10.29 -5.56 5.27
N SER A 214 11.48 -5.06 4.92
CA SER A 214 12.64 -5.92 4.70
C SER A 214 13.24 -6.44 6.02
N GLN A 215 13.33 -5.58 7.04
CA GLN A 215 14.03 -5.85 8.30
C GLN A 215 13.16 -6.48 9.40
N ALA A 216 11.85 -6.27 9.41
CA ALA A 216 10.99 -6.75 10.48
C ALA A 216 10.96 -8.29 10.54
N GLU A 217 11.14 -8.84 11.74
CA GLU A 217 11.06 -10.29 11.99
C GLU A 217 9.68 -10.71 12.56
N ALA A 218 8.76 -9.76 12.76
CA ALA A 218 7.49 -9.93 13.47
C ALA A 218 6.25 -9.79 12.56
N MET A 219 5.05 -9.90 13.14
CA MET A 219 3.74 -9.76 12.46
C MET A 219 3.63 -8.49 11.61
N LEU A 220 4.28 -7.41 12.03
CA LEU A 220 4.33 -6.15 11.28
C LEU A 220 4.78 -6.35 9.82
N LYS A 221 5.73 -7.28 9.54
CA LYS A 221 6.16 -7.58 8.17
C LYS A 221 4.98 -7.98 7.27
N PHE A 222 4.04 -8.76 7.80
CA PHE A 222 2.87 -9.21 7.05
C PHE A 222 1.82 -8.11 6.92
N GLU A 223 1.67 -7.25 7.94
CA GLU A 223 0.76 -6.09 7.89
C GLU A 223 1.20 -5.02 6.88
N LEU A 224 2.50 -4.93 6.58
CA LEU A 224 3.04 -3.98 5.61
C LEU A 224 2.91 -4.41 4.14
N ILE A 225 2.69 -5.71 3.85
CA ILE A 225 2.51 -6.19 2.46
C ILE A 225 1.31 -5.52 1.78
N PRO A 226 0.08 -5.54 2.34
CA PRO A 226 -1.06 -4.93 1.69
C PRO A 226 -0.88 -3.42 1.49
N VAL A 227 -0.23 -2.72 2.43
CA VAL A 227 0.10 -1.29 2.33
C VAL A 227 1.02 -1.00 1.15
N LEU A 228 2.07 -1.81 0.96
CA LEU A 228 2.97 -1.67 -0.17
C LEU A 228 2.29 -2.05 -1.50
N ALA A 229 1.47 -3.10 -1.51
CA ALA A 229 0.79 -3.57 -2.71
C ALA A 229 -0.25 -2.54 -3.19
N SER A 230 -1.07 -2.00 -2.29
CA SER A 230 -2.07 -0.96 -2.57
C SER A 230 -1.41 0.33 -3.07
N ALA A 231 -0.25 0.70 -2.51
CA ALA A 231 0.52 1.85 -2.95
C ALA A 231 1.09 1.67 -4.37
N LEU A 232 1.50 0.47 -4.77
CA LEU A 232 2.08 0.24 -6.09
C LEU A 232 1.05 -0.08 -7.18
N ALA A 233 -0.12 -0.62 -6.81
CA ALA A 233 -1.13 -1.09 -7.77
C ALA A 233 -1.57 -0.03 -8.79
N PRO A 234 -1.87 1.24 -8.42
CA PRO A 234 -2.37 2.25 -9.36
C PRO A 234 -1.34 2.74 -10.38
N LEU A 235 -0.05 2.66 -10.05
CA LEU A 235 1.03 3.20 -10.89
C LEU A 235 1.29 2.29 -12.08
N ASP A 236 1.73 2.82 -13.22
CA ASP A 236 2.27 2.06 -14.35
C ASP A 236 3.80 2.27 -14.53
N SER A 237 4.38 1.61 -15.54
CA SER A 237 5.83 1.70 -15.80
C SER A 237 6.26 3.12 -16.22
N LYS A 238 5.37 3.93 -16.79
CA LYS A 238 5.67 5.33 -17.15
C LYS A 238 5.67 6.19 -15.90
N ASP A 239 4.71 5.98 -15.00
CA ASP A 239 4.67 6.66 -13.70
C ASP A 239 5.95 6.35 -12.90
N ALA A 240 6.35 5.08 -12.88
CA ALA A 240 7.56 4.63 -12.21
C ALA A 240 8.83 5.29 -12.80
N ALA A 241 8.91 5.45 -14.12
CA ALA A 241 10.01 6.15 -14.77
C ALA A 241 10.07 7.62 -14.37
N ILE A 242 8.94 8.34 -14.40
CA ILE A 242 8.84 9.74 -13.98
C ILE A 242 9.26 9.90 -12.51
N VAL A 243 8.73 9.05 -11.63
CA VAL A 243 9.07 9.07 -10.20
C VAL A 243 10.56 8.83 -10.01
N ASN A 244 11.15 7.84 -10.70
CA ASN A 244 12.56 7.51 -10.57
C ASN A 244 13.50 8.59 -11.13
N GLU A 245 13.10 9.29 -12.21
CA GLU A 245 13.82 10.45 -12.73
C GLU A 245 13.86 11.61 -11.73
N MET A 246 12.76 11.81 -10.98
CA MET A 246 12.66 12.87 -9.98
C MET A 246 13.39 12.50 -8.68
N VAL A 247 13.22 11.26 -8.21
CA VAL A 247 13.80 10.74 -6.97
C VAL A 247 14.11 9.25 -7.11
N ALA A 248 15.37 8.87 -6.86
CA ALA A 248 15.84 7.50 -7.04
C ALA A 248 15.04 6.48 -6.19
N CYS A 249 14.45 5.47 -6.85
CA CYS A 249 13.61 4.45 -6.22
C CYS A 249 14.36 3.16 -5.86
N LYS A 250 15.66 3.06 -6.17
CA LYS A 250 16.46 1.84 -6.02
C LYS A 250 16.36 1.21 -4.63
N ALA A 251 16.38 2.01 -3.57
CA ALA A 251 16.31 1.51 -2.20
C ALA A 251 14.95 0.84 -1.89
N ILE A 252 13.85 1.43 -2.38
CA ILE A 252 12.50 0.85 -2.28
C ILE A 252 12.47 -0.53 -2.94
N VAL A 253 12.99 -0.61 -4.18
CA VAL A 253 13.01 -1.86 -4.94
C VAL A 253 13.83 -2.93 -4.24
N GLU A 254 15.03 -2.59 -3.74
CA GLU A 254 15.89 -3.54 -3.02
C GLU A 254 15.24 -4.05 -1.73
N ASN A 255 14.56 -3.18 -1.00
CA ASN A 255 13.85 -3.50 0.23
C ASN A 255 12.63 -4.39 -0.02
N ILE A 256 11.75 -4.04 -0.97
CA ILE A 256 10.59 -4.84 -1.36
C ILE A 256 11.03 -6.23 -1.83
N ARG A 257 12.04 -6.29 -2.70
CA ARG A 257 12.59 -7.56 -3.19
C ARG A 257 13.10 -8.43 -2.03
N SER A 258 13.82 -7.83 -1.08
CA SER A 258 14.37 -8.56 0.07
C SER A 258 13.26 -9.10 0.99
N GLY A 259 12.22 -8.32 1.26
CA GLY A 259 11.08 -8.74 2.07
C GLY A 259 10.23 -9.83 1.40
N CYS A 260 9.89 -9.68 0.10
CA CYS A 260 9.17 -10.70 -0.67
C CYS A 260 9.94 -12.02 -0.68
N MET A 261 11.25 -11.96 -0.93
CA MET A 261 12.12 -13.13 -0.92
C MET A 261 12.18 -13.84 0.42
N TRP A 262 12.19 -13.08 1.51
CA TRP A 262 12.16 -13.68 2.85
C TRP A 262 10.86 -14.47 3.05
N ILE A 263 9.71 -13.90 2.69
CA ILE A 263 8.39 -14.55 2.84
C ILE A 263 8.29 -15.77 1.93
N MET A 264 8.61 -15.61 0.64
CA MET A 264 8.51 -16.67 -0.35
C MET A 264 9.42 -17.88 -0.03
N ARG A 265 10.53 -17.67 0.68
CA ARG A 265 11.42 -18.74 1.14
C ARG A 265 10.92 -19.48 2.37
N GLN A 266 10.09 -18.84 3.20
CA GLN A 266 9.69 -19.40 4.50
C GLN A 266 8.84 -20.67 4.37
N ARG A 267 8.19 -20.90 3.22
CA ARG A 267 7.43 -22.12 2.87
C ARG A 267 6.54 -22.67 4.01
N SER A 268 6.14 -21.81 4.94
CA SER A 268 5.42 -22.16 6.16
C SER A 268 3.91 -22.03 5.92
N GLU A 269 3.15 -22.65 6.82
CA GLU A 269 1.76 -23.14 6.73
C GLU A 269 0.66 -22.11 6.37
N THR A 270 1.01 -20.86 6.05
CA THR A 270 0.08 -19.78 5.70
C THR A 270 0.27 -19.33 4.25
N THR A 271 -0.41 -20.00 3.31
CA THR A 271 -0.37 -19.68 1.87
C THR A 271 -0.75 -18.24 1.56
N GLU A 272 -1.58 -17.61 2.39
CA GLU A 272 -2.06 -16.24 2.20
C GLU A 272 -0.93 -15.20 2.11
N TYR A 273 0.08 -15.26 2.99
CA TYR A 273 1.17 -14.28 2.97
C TYR A 273 2.13 -14.49 1.79
N PHE A 274 2.32 -15.74 1.38
CA PHE A 274 3.05 -16.04 0.15
C PHE A 274 2.33 -15.39 -1.04
N ASP A 275 1.01 -15.51 -1.09
CA ASP A 275 0.20 -14.98 -2.18
C ASP A 275 0.22 -13.44 -2.19
N GLN A 276 0.12 -12.80 -1.03
CA GLN A 276 0.26 -11.35 -0.92
C GLN A 276 1.67 -10.87 -1.33
N ALA A 277 2.72 -11.62 -0.98
CA ALA A 277 4.08 -11.31 -1.41
C ALA A 277 4.25 -11.46 -2.94
N LEU A 278 3.55 -12.42 -3.56
CA LEU A 278 3.53 -12.59 -5.02
C LEU A 278 2.85 -11.41 -5.72
N VAL A 279 1.72 -10.93 -5.19
CA VAL A 279 1.05 -9.72 -5.69
C VAL A 279 1.99 -8.51 -5.60
N LEU A 280 2.62 -8.30 -4.45
CA LEU A 280 3.56 -7.20 -4.26
C LEU A 280 4.77 -7.31 -5.21
N ALA A 281 5.32 -8.52 -5.39
CA ALA A 281 6.42 -8.75 -6.32
C ALA A 281 6.01 -8.47 -7.78
N SER A 282 4.79 -8.85 -8.18
CA SER A 282 4.25 -8.55 -9.50
C SER A 282 4.16 -7.04 -9.75
N HIS A 283 3.63 -6.27 -8.78
CA HIS A 283 3.62 -4.81 -8.90
C HIS A 283 5.03 -4.22 -8.98
N ALA A 284 5.98 -4.67 -8.14
CA ALA A 284 7.35 -4.17 -8.18
C ALA A 284 8.07 -4.48 -9.51
N VAL A 285 7.87 -5.68 -10.05
CA VAL A 285 8.42 -6.11 -11.34
C VAL A 285 7.85 -5.29 -12.50
N ARG A 286 6.54 -5.04 -12.49
CA ARG A 286 5.86 -4.21 -13.51
C ARG A 286 6.38 -2.76 -13.53
N LEU A 287 6.71 -2.21 -12.37
CA LEU A 287 7.17 -0.82 -12.24
C LEU A 287 8.68 -0.67 -12.49
N TRP A 288 9.50 -1.60 -11.99
CA TRP A 288 10.95 -1.51 -12.05
C TRP A 288 11.59 -2.85 -12.47
N PRO A 289 11.31 -3.34 -13.70
CA PRO A 289 11.80 -4.65 -14.15
C PRO A 289 13.33 -4.70 -14.14
N HIS A 290 13.99 -3.62 -14.58
CA HIS A 290 15.44 -3.52 -14.56
C HIS A 290 16.02 -3.57 -13.15
N ASP A 291 15.46 -2.88 -12.16
CA ASP A 291 16.03 -2.89 -10.81
C ASP A 291 15.77 -4.22 -10.07
N ILE A 292 14.69 -4.93 -10.41
CA ILE A 292 14.40 -6.26 -9.86
C ILE A 292 15.29 -7.34 -10.49
N PHE A 293 15.39 -7.36 -11.82
CA PHE A 293 16.06 -8.41 -12.58
C PHE A 293 17.52 -8.11 -12.92
N SER A 294 17.98 -6.85 -12.77
CA SER A 294 19.36 -6.49 -13.08
C SER A 294 20.34 -7.41 -12.37
N MET A 295 21.02 -8.22 -13.19
CA MET A 295 22.12 -9.07 -12.77
C MET A 295 23.42 -8.27 -12.63
N ARG A 296 23.44 -7.01 -13.09
CA ARG A 296 24.62 -6.13 -13.03
C ARG A 296 24.92 -5.73 -11.59
N THR A 297 25.88 -6.44 -10.98
CA THR A 297 26.74 -5.77 -9.99
C THR A 297 27.50 -4.69 -10.75
N ALA A 298 27.18 -3.43 -10.47
CA ALA A 298 28.01 -2.30 -10.90
C ALA A 298 29.48 -2.69 -10.74
N ALA A 299 30.23 -2.50 -11.83
CA ALA A 299 31.65 -2.75 -11.91
C ALA A 299 32.38 -1.93 -10.83
N ASP A 300 32.50 -2.49 -9.63
CA ASP A 300 33.41 -2.02 -8.60
C ASP A 300 33.81 -3.15 -7.64
N SER A 301 35.13 -3.37 -7.56
CA SER A 301 35.89 -4.13 -6.57
C SER A 301 35.74 -5.67 -6.52
N SER A 302 36.75 -6.33 -7.10
CA SER A 302 37.61 -7.44 -6.64
C SER A 302 37.27 -8.39 -5.46
N ASN A 303 36.09 -8.42 -4.83
CA ASN A 303 35.78 -9.43 -3.81
C ASN A 303 34.62 -10.34 -4.22
N SER A 304 34.96 -11.54 -4.72
CA SER A 304 34.09 -12.51 -5.37
C SER A 304 33.27 -13.42 -4.44
N ARG A 305 33.17 -13.13 -3.14
CA ARG A 305 32.45 -14.01 -2.18
C ARG A 305 31.08 -13.51 -1.71
N SER A 306 30.72 -12.24 -1.96
CA SER A 306 29.41 -11.69 -1.55
C SER A 306 28.44 -11.40 -2.70
N LYS A 307 28.81 -11.71 -3.96
CA LYS A 307 28.06 -11.31 -5.17
C LYS A 307 26.95 -12.28 -5.62
N GLN A 308 26.96 -13.53 -5.16
CA GLN A 308 25.93 -14.54 -5.50
C GLN A 308 24.50 -14.35 -4.93
N PRO A 309 24.22 -13.63 -3.81
CA PRO A 309 22.90 -13.67 -3.20
C PRO A 309 21.85 -12.82 -3.93
N LYS A 310 22.26 -11.77 -4.67
CA LYS A 310 21.32 -10.87 -5.38
C LYS A 310 20.79 -11.50 -6.68
N GLN A 311 21.62 -12.17 -7.46
CA GLN A 311 21.22 -12.87 -8.70
C GLN A 311 20.26 -14.02 -8.37
N LYS A 312 20.61 -14.85 -7.38
CA LYS A 312 19.75 -15.94 -6.87
C LYS A 312 18.40 -15.47 -6.31
N ALA A 313 18.23 -14.18 -6.03
CA ALA A 313 16.97 -13.64 -5.53
C ALA A 313 15.99 -13.39 -6.68
N ALA A 314 16.41 -12.70 -7.73
CA ALA A 314 15.58 -12.43 -8.90
C ALA A 314 15.15 -13.74 -9.60
N GLU A 315 16.10 -14.68 -9.76
CA GLU A 315 15.83 -16.02 -10.30
C GLU A 315 14.80 -16.79 -9.46
N LEU A 316 14.85 -16.66 -8.14
CA LEU A 316 13.93 -17.36 -7.26
C LEU A 316 12.51 -16.79 -7.36
N ILE A 317 12.36 -15.45 -7.43
CA ILE A 317 11.04 -14.82 -7.62
C ILE A 317 10.39 -15.36 -8.89
N LEU A 318 11.13 -15.36 -10.01
CA LEU A 318 10.62 -15.87 -11.29
C LEU A 318 10.26 -17.36 -11.21
N ARG A 319 11.15 -18.19 -10.68
CA ARG A 319 10.90 -19.64 -10.55
C ARG A 319 9.67 -19.94 -9.70
N LEU A 320 9.53 -19.27 -8.56
CA LEU A 320 8.39 -19.45 -7.67
C LEU A 320 7.10 -18.95 -8.34
N ALA A 321 7.14 -17.83 -9.05
CA ALA A 321 6.01 -17.36 -9.85
C ALA A 321 5.60 -18.38 -10.93
N CYS A 322 6.56 -18.99 -11.63
CA CYS A 322 6.27 -20.02 -12.64
C CYS A 322 5.65 -21.27 -12.02
N ILE A 323 6.19 -21.76 -10.90
CA ILE A 323 5.67 -22.94 -10.19
C ILE A 323 4.24 -22.69 -9.70
N GLU A 324 3.98 -21.54 -9.08
CA GLU A 324 2.66 -21.21 -8.55
C GLU A 324 1.65 -20.90 -9.66
N GLY A 325 2.09 -20.27 -10.75
CA GLY A 325 1.24 -20.06 -11.93
C GLY A 325 0.85 -21.39 -12.58
N GLN A 326 1.77 -22.35 -12.66
CA GLN A 326 1.48 -23.71 -13.12
C GLN A 326 0.51 -24.42 -12.17
N ALA A 327 0.75 -24.37 -10.85
CA ALA A 327 -0.14 -24.97 -9.85
C ALA A 327 -1.55 -24.35 -9.85
N ALA A 328 -1.66 -23.03 -10.06
CA ALA A 328 -2.93 -22.33 -10.22
C ALA A 328 -3.65 -22.80 -11.49
N THR A 329 -2.91 -22.98 -12.59
CA THR A 329 -3.44 -23.52 -13.84
C THR A 329 -3.95 -24.94 -13.68
N ASP A 330 -3.15 -25.82 -13.07
CA ASP A 330 -3.54 -27.21 -12.77
C ASP A 330 -4.77 -27.26 -11.86
N SER A 331 -4.84 -26.40 -10.85
CA SER A 331 -5.99 -26.30 -9.94
C SER A 331 -7.27 -25.89 -10.67
N MET A 332 -7.17 -24.97 -11.63
CA MET A 332 -8.28 -24.67 -12.52
C MET A 332 -8.67 -25.93 -13.32
N MET A 333 -7.71 -26.62 -13.93
CA MET A 333 -7.95 -27.81 -14.79
C MET A 333 -8.59 -29.00 -14.07
N ILE A 334 -8.33 -29.19 -12.77
CA ILE A 334 -8.84 -30.34 -11.99
C ILE A 334 -10.36 -30.26 -11.74
N ARG A 335 -10.95 -29.06 -11.67
CA ARG A 335 -12.39 -28.94 -11.43
C ARG A 335 -13.16 -29.42 -12.65
N ALA A 336 -13.92 -30.51 -12.46
CA ALA A 336 -14.74 -31.11 -13.49
C ALA A 336 -15.67 -30.05 -14.11
N PRO A 337 -15.80 -30.02 -15.45
CA PRO A 337 -16.72 -29.10 -16.09
C PRO A 337 -18.15 -29.35 -15.60
N PRO A 338 -18.97 -28.29 -15.46
CA PRO A 338 -20.38 -28.46 -15.16
C PRO A 338 -21.01 -29.41 -16.20
N ASP A 339 -21.75 -30.41 -15.73
CA ASP A 339 -22.39 -31.40 -16.61
C ASP A 339 -23.27 -30.68 -17.64
N GLN A 340 -23.00 -30.90 -18.95
CA GLN A 340 -23.69 -30.23 -20.08
C GLN A 340 -25.22 -30.35 -20.04
N LYS A 341 -25.78 -31.25 -19.22
CA LYS A 341 -27.20 -31.57 -19.17
C LYS A 341 -28.01 -30.75 -18.16
N SER A 342 -27.40 -29.95 -17.27
CA SER A 342 -28.12 -29.34 -16.15
C SER A 342 -28.01 -27.83 -16.00
N VAL A 343 -27.33 -27.13 -16.92
CA VAL A 343 -26.92 -25.74 -16.65
C VAL A 343 -27.49 -24.75 -17.67
N GLN A 344 -28.40 -23.89 -17.20
CA GLN A 344 -28.78 -22.66 -17.91
C GLN A 344 -27.55 -21.74 -18.01
N LEU A 345 -27.44 -20.86 -19.02
CA LEU A 345 -26.28 -19.95 -19.22
C LEU A 345 -25.75 -19.29 -17.94
N THR A 346 -26.63 -18.96 -16.99
CA THR A 346 -26.30 -18.36 -15.69
C THR A 346 -25.46 -19.26 -14.78
N GLY A 347 -25.64 -20.58 -14.83
CA GLY A 347 -24.88 -21.52 -13.98
C GLY A 347 -23.50 -21.89 -14.52
N VAL A 348 -23.28 -21.80 -15.85
CA VAL A 348 -21.95 -22.06 -16.45
C VAL A 348 -20.99 -20.95 -16.04
N VAL A 349 -21.46 -19.70 -16.14
CA VAL A 349 -20.71 -18.51 -15.72
C VAL A 349 -20.35 -18.55 -14.24
N ALA A 350 -21.25 -19.03 -13.38
CA ALA A 350 -20.97 -19.17 -11.94
C ALA A 350 -19.92 -20.24 -11.65
N ALA A 351 -19.99 -21.40 -12.32
CA ALA A 351 -19.01 -22.48 -12.13
C ALA A 351 -17.60 -22.10 -12.66
N ASP A 352 -17.54 -21.36 -13.78
CA ASP A 352 -16.28 -20.84 -14.28
C ASP A 352 -15.74 -19.71 -13.42
N ALA A 353 -16.59 -18.83 -12.86
CA ALA A 353 -16.15 -17.83 -11.88
C ALA A 353 -15.53 -18.50 -10.65
N ASP A 354 -16.14 -19.55 -10.12
CA ASP A 354 -15.61 -20.36 -9.01
C ASP A 354 -14.28 -21.04 -9.36
N ARG A 355 -14.09 -21.46 -10.61
CA ARG A 355 -12.83 -22.03 -11.11
C ARG A 355 -11.75 -20.95 -11.25
N LEU A 356 -12.09 -19.78 -11.77
CA LEU A 356 -11.17 -18.64 -11.90
C LEU A 356 -10.76 -18.09 -10.55
N LEU A 357 -11.63 -18.15 -9.54
CA LEU A 357 -11.26 -17.86 -8.15
C LEU A 357 -10.14 -18.79 -7.64
N LEU A 358 -9.96 -20.00 -8.19
CA LEU A 358 -8.80 -20.85 -7.87
C LEU A 358 -7.53 -20.45 -8.64
N GLY A 359 -7.70 -19.82 -9.80
CA GLY A 359 -6.62 -19.35 -10.67
C GLY A 359 -6.21 -17.89 -10.48
N TRP A 360 -6.72 -17.23 -9.44
CA TRP A 360 -6.55 -15.79 -9.21
C TRP A 360 -5.08 -15.33 -9.15
N LYS A 361 -4.14 -16.25 -8.90
CA LYS A 361 -2.70 -15.98 -8.87
C LYS A 361 -2.07 -15.86 -10.27
N LEU A 362 -2.66 -16.50 -11.27
CA LEU A 362 -2.09 -16.61 -12.63
C LEU A 362 -1.81 -15.25 -13.29
N PRO A 363 -2.65 -14.21 -13.14
CA PRO A 363 -2.35 -12.87 -13.69
C PRO A 363 -1.01 -12.32 -13.16
N PHE A 364 -0.76 -12.46 -11.85
CA PHE A 364 0.46 -11.96 -11.21
C PHE A 364 1.70 -12.75 -11.64
N CYS A 365 1.57 -14.08 -11.72
CA CYS A 365 2.64 -14.95 -12.22
C CYS A 365 3.00 -14.65 -13.68
N ALA A 366 1.97 -14.48 -14.52
CA ALA A 366 2.13 -14.17 -15.94
C ALA A 366 2.79 -12.80 -16.14
N GLU A 367 2.41 -11.80 -15.35
CA GLU A 367 3.05 -10.47 -15.39
C GLU A 367 4.53 -10.54 -15.03
N ILE A 368 4.90 -11.25 -13.95
CA ILE A 368 6.32 -11.42 -13.56
C ILE A 368 7.13 -12.07 -14.70
N ALA A 369 6.57 -13.12 -15.30
CA ALA A 369 7.22 -13.83 -16.41
C ALA A 369 7.31 -12.96 -17.68
N ALA A 370 6.27 -12.20 -18.02
CA ALA A 370 6.26 -11.30 -19.17
C ALA A 370 7.30 -10.18 -19.03
N SER A 371 7.35 -9.53 -17.87
CA SER A 371 8.34 -8.49 -17.58
C SER A 371 9.77 -9.04 -17.56
N TRP A 372 9.97 -10.29 -17.14
CA TRP A 372 11.28 -10.93 -17.23
C TRP A 372 11.70 -11.17 -18.69
N LEU A 373 10.79 -11.60 -19.56
CA LEU A 373 11.08 -11.79 -20.99
C LEU A 373 11.47 -10.46 -21.66
N GLU A 374 10.72 -9.39 -21.37
CA GLU A 374 11.03 -8.05 -21.88
C GLU A 374 12.41 -7.58 -21.40
N TRP A 375 12.68 -7.73 -20.10
CA TRP A 375 14.00 -7.43 -19.55
C TRP A 375 15.12 -8.28 -20.17
N ALA A 376 14.88 -9.58 -20.37
CA ALA A 376 15.86 -10.51 -20.92
C ALA A 376 16.21 -10.17 -22.37
N ASP A 377 15.21 -9.78 -23.18
CA ASP A 377 15.37 -9.35 -24.57
C ASP A 377 16.23 -8.09 -24.64
N GLU A 378 15.86 -7.04 -23.90
CA GLU A 378 16.64 -5.79 -23.81
C GLU A 378 18.05 -6.01 -23.26
N TRP A 379 18.18 -6.91 -22.28
CA TRP A 379 19.47 -7.25 -21.70
C TRP A 379 20.37 -7.94 -22.73
N LEU A 380 19.85 -8.94 -23.46
CA LEU A 380 20.58 -9.64 -24.51
C LEU A 380 21.03 -8.68 -25.62
N ASP A 381 20.18 -7.74 -26.03
CA ASP A 381 20.51 -6.71 -27.02
C ASP A 381 21.58 -5.72 -26.53
N SER A 382 21.68 -5.52 -25.22
CA SER A 382 22.64 -4.60 -24.59
C SER A 382 24.01 -5.20 -24.29
N GLN A 383 24.18 -6.52 -24.48
CA GLN A 383 25.44 -7.20 -24.21
C GLN A 383 26.40 -7.07 -25.40
N ASP A 384 27.53 -6.39 -25.20
CA ASP A 384 28.68 -6.51 -26.09
C ASP A 384 29.23 -7.95 -26.00
N ASP A 385 29.83 -8.48 -27.08
CA ASP A 385 30.36 -9.86 -27.28
C ASP A 385 31.36 -10.40 -26.21
N SER A 386 31.55 -9.72 -25.07
CA SER A 386 32.65 -9.94 -24.13
C SER A 386 32.28 -10.20 -22.66
N GLU A 387 31.00 -10.21 -22.25
CA GLU A 387 30.63 -10.57 -20.86
C GLU A 387 30.34 -12.07 -20.69
N ASP A 388 30.83 -12.66 -19.60
CA ASP A 388 30.50 -14.01 -19.12
C ASP A 388 29.01 -14.07 -18.73
N VAL A 389 28.13 -14.23 -19.72
CA VAL A 389 26.70 -14.50 -19.52
C VAL A 389 26.56 -15.90 -18.91
N ASP A 390 25.84 -16.01 -17.78
CA ASP A 390 25.39 -17.31 -17.27
C ASP A 390 24.23 -17.83 -18.12
N GLU A 391 24.56 -18.23 -19.35
CA GLU A 391 23.61 -18.75 -20.34
C GLU A 391 22.81 -19.92 -19.76
N ALA A 392 23.44 -20.77 -18.96
CA ALA A 392 22.81 -21.93 -18.34
C ALA A 392 21.66 -21.52 -17.39
N SER A 393 21.86 -20.48 -16.59
CA SER A 393 20.79 -19.93 -15.75
C SER A 393 19.67 -19.33 -16.60
N MET A 394 20.00 -18.53 -17.61
CA MET A 394 19.01 -17.92 -18.51
C MET A 394 18.16 -18.97 -19.24
N TYR A 395 18.77 -20.01 -19.81
CA TYR A 395 18.03 -21.11 -20.44
C TYR A 395 17.19 -21.90 -19.45
N SER A 396 17.66 -22.09 -18.22
CA SER A 396 16.86 -22.73 -17.18
C SER A 396 15.62 -21.93 -16.83
N LEU A 397 15.71 -20.61 -16.69
CA LEU A 397 14.58 -19.74 -16.39
C LEU A 397 13.62 -19.65 -17.57
N MET A 398 14.16 -19.54 -18.78
CA MET A 398 13.39 -19.62 -20.02
C MET A 398 12.56 -20.90 -20.07
N GLY A 399 13.17 -22.05 -19.72
CA GLY A 399 12.46 -23.33 -19.64
C GLY A 399 11.34 -23.37 -18.58
N ASP A 400 11.43 -22.61 -17.49
CA ASP A 400 10.37 -22.51 -16.50
C ASP A 400 9.24 -21.58 -16.96
N VAL A 401 9.57 -20.46 -17.61
CA VAL A 401 8.59 -19.56 -18.25
C VAL A 401 7.85 -20.28 -19.38
N GLN A 402 8.55 -21.11 -20.17
CA GLN A 402 7.94 -21.94 -21.20
C GLN A 402 6.85 -22.85 -20.65
N LYS A 403 7.13 -23.57 -19.55
CA LYS A 403 6.14 -24.47 -18.92
C LYS A 403 4.92 -23.70 -18.44
N LEU A 404 5.11 -22.50 -17.88
CA LEU A 404 4.01 -21.64 -17.49
C LEU A 404 3.17 -21.22 -18.70
N ALA A 405 3.81 -20.78 -19.78
CA ALA A 405 3.14 -20.39 -21.01
C ALA A 405 2.36 -21.55 -21.65
N GLU A 406 2.94 -22.75 -21.72
CA GLU A 406 2.29 -23.97 -22.23
C GLU A 406 1.08 -24.36 -21.37
N ALA A 407 1.19 -24.29 -20.04
CA ALA A 407 0.09 -24.54 -19.14
C ALA A 407 -1.05 -23.53 -19.36
N ALA A 408 -0.72 -22.23 -19.42
CA ALA A 408 -1.69 -21.16 -19.65
C ALA A 408 -2.39 -21.31 -21.01
N VAL A 409 -1.66 -21.64 -22.08
CA VAL A 409 -2.21 -21.97 -23.41
C VAL A 409 -3.18 -23.13 -23.34
N THR A 410 -2.78 -24.22 -22.70
CA THR A 410 -3.60 -25.42 -22.55
C THR A 410 -4.92 -25.08 -21.84
N PHE A 411 -4.83 -24.31 -20.76
CA PHE A 411 -6.00 -23.83 -20.04
C PHE A 411 -6.90 -22.93 -20.90
N MET A 412 -6.34 -21.98 -21.65
CA MET A 412 -7.14 -21.08 -22.51
C MET A 412 -7.86 -21.82 -23.63
N ILE A 413 -7.23 -22.84 -24.23
CA ILE A 413 -7.88 -23.71 -25.24
C ILE A 413 -9.04 -24.47 -24.59
N ASP A 414 -8.78 -25.16 -23.49
CA ASP A 414 -9.77 -25.93 -22.73
C ASP A 414 -10.92 -25.05 -22.24
N TRP A 415 -10.63 -23.80 -21.84
CA TRP A 415 -11.65 -22.85 -21.41
C TRP A 415 -12.50 -22.34 -22.59
N LYS A 416 -11.87 -22.02 -23.73
CA LYS A 416 -12.58 -21.62 -24.96
C LYS A 416 -13.52 -22.71 -25.47
N GLU A 417 -13.07 -23.96 -25.50
CA GLU A 417 -13.89 -25.09 -25.98
C GLU A 417 -15.16 -25.28 -25.14
N ARG A 418 -15.14 -24.85 -23.87
CA ARG A 418 -16.28 -24.95 -22.97
C ARG A 418 -17.20 -23.74 -22.98
N VAL A 419 -16.65 -22.54 -23.06
CA VAL A 419 -17.46 -21.32 -23.01
C VAL A 419 -17.99 -21.03 -24.42
N GLU A 420 -19.26 -21.36 -24.66
CA GLU A 420 -19.93 -21.23 -25.97
C GLU A 420 -19.95 -19.80 -26.54
N SER A 421 -19.67 -18.77 -25.72
CA SER A 421 -19.62 -17.38 -26.18
C SER A 421 -18.44 -16.57 -25.62
N GLU A 422 -17.78 -15.82 -26.49
CA GLU A 422 -16.65 -14.94 -26.16
C GLU A 422 -16.98 -13.91 -25.05
N ARG A 423 -18.23 -13.41 -25.05
CA ARG A 423 -18.73 -12.48 -24.03
C ARG A 423 -18.77 -13.09 -22.63
N ALA A 424 -19.14 -14.36 -22.50
CA ALA A 424 -19.23 -15.01 -21.20
C ALA A 424 -17.84 -15.24 -20.58
N MET A 425 -16.85 -15.51 -21.42
CA MET A 425 -15.47 -15.71 -20.96
C MET A 425 -14.83 -14.38 -20.54
N MET A 426 -15.02 -13.30 -21.30
CA MET A 426 -14.54 -11.96 -20.93
C MET A 426 -15.25 -11.38 -19.71
N ALA A 427 -16.52 -11.73 -19.49
CA ALA A 427 -17.25 -11.33 -18.29
C ALA A 427 -16.72 -12.00 -17.02
N ALA A 428 -16.05 -13.15 -17.14
CA ALA A 428 -15.63 -13.95 -16.00
C ALA A 428 -14.26 -13.52 -15.42
N SER A 429 -13.29 -13.08 -16.24
CA SER A 429 -12.05 -12.44 -15.74
C SER A 429 -11.27 -11.70 -16.85
N PRO A 430 -11.44 -10.37 -16.99
CA PRO A 430 -10.68 -9.57 -17.96
C PRO A 430 -9.18 -9.52 -17.69
N GLU A 431 -8.80 -9.49 -16.41
CA GLU A 431 -7.40 -9.39 -15.96
C GLU A 431 -6.61 -10.64 -16.33
N LEU A 432 -7.20 -11.82 -16.14
CA LEU A 432 -6.58 -13.08 -16.52
C LEU A 432 -6.27 -13.14 -18.01
N VAL A 433 -7.26 -12.79 -18.85
CA VAL A 433 -7.08 -12.79 -20.30
C VAL A 433 -5.98 -11.81 -20.69
N ALA A 434 -5.99 -10.59 -20.14
CA ALA A 434 -4.98 -9.58 -20.43
C ALA A 434 -3.56 -10.03 -20.06
N SER A 435 -3.36 -10.58 -18.86
CA SER A 435 -2.04 -11.04 -18.40
C SER A 435 -1.53 -12.26 -19.17
N VAL A 436 -2.41 -13.22 -19.50
CA VAL A 436 -2.02 -14.37 -20.33
C VAL A 436 -1.68 -13.93 -21.75
N VAL A 437 -2.42 -12.98 -22.33
CA VAL A 437 -2.10 -12.40 -23.64
C VAL A 437 -0.77 -11.68 -23.61
N HIS A 438 -0.49 -10.91 -22.54
CA HIS A 438 0.79 -10.23 -22.38
C HIS A 438 1.94 -11.26 -22.35
N LEU A 439 1.84 -12.28 -21.50
CA LEU A 439 2.82 -13.37 -21.42
C LEU A 439 3.04 -14.04 -22.77
N LEU A 440 1.97 -14.45 -23.45
CA LEU A 440 2.07 -15.15 -24.74
C LEU A 440 2.59 -14.25 -25.85
N GLY A 441 2.23 -12.96 -25.85
CA GLY A 441 2.75 -11.98 -26.78
C GLY A 441 4.26 -11.83 -26.65
N ARG A 442 4.76 -11.70 -25.42
CA ARG A 442 6.21 -11.63 -25.14
C ARG A 442 6.91 -12.94 -25.46
N TRP A 443 6.33 -14.07 -25.07
CA TRP A 443 6.92 -15.38 -25.32
C TRP A 443 7.06 -15.67 -26.82
N LEU A 444 6.03 -15.39 -27.62
CA LEU A 444 6.07 -15.61 -29.06
C LEU A 444 7.06 -14.69 -29.78
N ALA A 445 7.32 -13.49 -29.25
CA ALA A 445 8.40 -12.65 -29.76
C ALA A 445 9.78 -13.32 -29.61
N THR A 446 9.94 -14.16 -28.57
CA THR A 446 11.21 -14.85 -28.28
C THR A 446 11.37 -16.24 -28.91
N ASP A 447 10.30 -17.05 -29.04
CA ASP A 447 10.38 -18.40 -29.62
C ASP A 447 9.38 -18.63 -30.77
N THR A 448 9.93 -18.74 -31.98
CA THR A 448 9.18 -19.00 -33.22
C THR A 448 8.55 -20.38 -33.31
N LYS A 449 8.98 -21.38 -32.52
CA LYS A 449 8.48 -22.77 -32.60
C LYS A 449 7.05 -22.91 -32.08
N LEU A 450 6.65 -22.04 -31.16
CA LEU A 450 5.31 -22.04 -30.57
C LEU A 450 4.32 -21.12 -31.32
N HIS A 451 4.77 -20.40 -32.35
CA HIS A 451 3.89 -19.57 -33.20
C HIS A 451 2.66 -20.35 -33.69
N ASN A 452 2.83 -21.61 -34.10
CA ASN A 452 1.71 -22.38 -34.64
C ASN A 452 0.60 -22.68 -33.60
N GLN A 453 0.93 -22.68 -32.30
CA GLN A 453 -0.01 -22.95 -31.22
C GLN A 453 -0.52 -21.67 -30.55
N GLY A 454 0.36 -20.66 -30.39
CA GLY A 454 0.05 -19.40 -29.72
C GLY A 454 -0.64 -18.36 -30.61
N LEU A 455 -0.35 -18.32 -31.92
CA LEU A 455 -0.94 -17.33 -32.84
C LEU A 455 -2.47 -17.44 -32.94
N PRO A 456 -3.09 -18.64 -33.01
CA PRO A 456 -4.54 -18.78 -32.95
C PRO A 456 -5.15 -18.28 -31.65
N ILE A 457 -4.41 -18.40 -30.53
CA ILE A 457 -4.84 -17.95 -29.20
C ILE A 457 -4.73 -16.43 -29.08
N LEU A 458 -3.65 -15.83 -29.56
CA LEU A 458 -3.51 -14.37 -29.60
C LEU A 458 -4.54 -13.73 -30.55
N ALA A 459 -4.77 -14.32 -31.73
CA ALA A 459 -5.80 -13.82 -32.65
C ALA A 459 -7.19 -13.89 -32.03
N MET A 460 -7.47 -14.98 -31.32
CA MET A 460 -8.67 -15.15 -30.51
C MET A 460 -8.76 -14.07 -29.43
N CYS A 461 -7.72 -13.88 -28.62
CA CYS A 461 -7.73 -12.87 -27.56
C CYS A 461 -7.80 -11.43 -28.08
N ALA A 462 -7.14 -11.12 -29.19
CA ALA A 462 -7.23 -9.82 -29.85
C ALA A 462 -8.67 -9.55 -30.32
N SER A 463 -9.34 -10.55 -30.91
CA SER A 463 -10.75 -10.43 -31.31
C SER A 463 -11.69 -10.21 -30.12
N TRP A 464 -11.30 -10.64 -28.92
CA TRP A 464 -12.05 -10.39 -27.68
C TRP A 464 -11.85 -8.99 -27.13
N ILE A 465 -10.64 -8.43 -27.27
CA ILE A 465 -10.32 -7.07 -26.83
C ILE A 465 -11.01 -6.03 -27.73
N ASP A 466 -11.05 -6.26 -29.05
CA ASP A 466 -11.66 -5.35 -30.04
C ASP A 466 -13.20 -5.23 -29.97
N GLN A 467 -13.87 -6.13 -29.23
CA GLN A 467 -15.33 -6.12 -29.04
C GLN A 467 -15.79 -5.28 -27.83
N ARG A 468 -14.87 -4.63 -27.12
CA ARG A 468 -15.16 -3.56 -26.15
C ARG A 468 -15.37 -2.22 -26.86
#